data_AF-A0A7K2JJ18-F1
#
_entry.id   AF-A0A7K2JJ18-F1
#
_cell.length_a   1.000
_cell.length_b   1.000
_cell.length_c   1.000
_cell.angle_alpha   90.00
_cell.angle_beta   90.00
_cell.angle_gamma   90.00
#
_symmetry.space_group_name_H-M   'P 1'
#
loop_
_entity.id
_entity.type
_entity.pdbx_description
1 polymer ?
#
loop_
_entity_poly.entity_id
_entity_poly.type
_entity_poly.pdbx_seq_one_letter_code
_entity_poly.pdbx_strand_id
1 'polypeptide(L)'
;PLLRRVVAALDAGRPVAATADELGVGARLLHRRSLAAFGYGPKTLARVLRMQRALALARGGTPLAETAARAGYADQAHLARDVRELAGVPPGELLGELLGRRR
;
A
#
# COMPACT_ATOMS: atom_id res chain seq x y z
N PRO A 1 7.03 11.30 -15.98
CA PRO A 1 5.66 11.89 -15.92
C PRO A 1 5.11 11.90 -14.47
N LEU A 2 4.20 12.83 -14.14
CA LEU A 2 3.70 13.11 -12.77
C LEU A 2 3.27 11.86 -11.98
N LEU A 3 2.47 10.97 -12.57
CA LEU A 3 1.94 9.77 -11.90
C LEU A 3 3.05 8.85 -11.37
N ARG A 4 4.16 8.71 -12.11
CA ARG A 4 5.31 7.90 -11.66
C ARG A 4 5.94 8.50 -10.39
N ARG A 5 6.00 9.82 -10.28
CA ARG A 5 6.52 10.50 -9.08
C ARG A 5 5.56 10.36 -7.90
N VAL A 6 4.25 10.43 -8.14
CA VAL A 6 3.22 10.16 -7.12
C VAL A 6 3.37 8.74 -6.57
N VAL A 7 3.42 7.73 -7.44
CA VAL A 7 3.57 6.32 -7.03
C VAL A 7 4.87 6.13 -6.25
N ALA A 8 5.99 6.66 -6.74
CA ALA A 8 7.27 6.53 -6.06
C ALA A 8 7.28 7.21 -4.67
N ALA A 9 6.67 8.38 -4.52
CA ALA A 9 6.59 9.08 -3.24
C ALA A 9 5.71 8.34 -2.23
N LEU A 10 4.54 7.87 -2.66
CA LEU A 10 3.63 7.10 -1.79
C LEU A 10 4.21 5.73 -1.45
N ASP A 11 4.91 5.09 -2.38
CA ASP A 11 5.64 3.84 -2.11
C ASP A 11 6.91 4.09 -1.27
N ALA A 12 7.47 5.29 -1.22
CA ALA A 12 8.45 5.62 -0.19
C ALA A 12 7.81 5.79 1.21
N GLY A 13 6.48 5.67 1.33
CA GLY A 13 5.75 5.86 2.58
C GLY A 13 5.45 7.31 2.91
N ARG A 14 5.65 8.25 1.97
CA ARG A 14 5.37 9.67 2.22
C ARG A 14 3.86 9.90 2.40
N PRO A 15 3.45 10.79 3.31
CA PRO A 15 2.06 11.22 3.42
C PRO A 15 1.55 11.82 2.10
N VAL A 16 0.26 11.66 1.83
CA VAL A 16 -0.40 12.21 0.64
C VAL A 16 -0.24 13.73 0.55
N ALA A 17 -0.36 14.44 1.67
CA ALA A 17 -0.19 15.90 1.72
C ALA A 17 1.24 16.30 1.34
N ALA A 18 2.25 15.71 1.98
CA ALA A 18 3.65 15.96 1.66
C ALA A 18 3.99 15.63 0.19
N THR A 19 3.40 14.57 -0.36
CA THR A 19 3.54 14.22 -1.78
C THR A 19 2.92 15.29 -2.70
N ALA A 20 1.79 15.87 -2.31
CA ALA A 20 1.14 16.93 -3.06
C ALA A 20 2.02 18.20 -3.08
N ASP A 21 2.52 18.59 -1.91
CA ASP A 21 3.36 19.77 -1.71
C ASP A 21 4.68 19.67 -2.48
N GLU A 22 5.39 18.55 -2.35
CA GLU A 22 6.68 18.31 -3.05
C GLU A 22 6.54 18.34 -4.58
N LEU A 23 5.42 17.85 -5.09
CA LEU A 23 5.17 17.78 -6.52
C LEU A 23 4.56 19.07 -7.07
N GLY A 24 4.32 20.08 -6.22
CA GLY A 24 3.69 21.34 -6.60
C GLY A 24 2.26 21.16 -7.13
N VAL A 25 1.56 20.12 -6.69
CA VAL A 25 0.19 19.81 -7.12
C VAL A 25 -0.76 19.96 -5.95
N GLY A 26 -1.83 20.73 -6.11
CA GLY A 26 -2.87 20.81 -5.08
C GLY A 26 -3.53 19.45 -4.83
N ALA A 27 -4.00 19.21 -3.61
CA ALA A 27 -4.66 17.96 -3.20
C ALA A 27 -5.80 17.54 -4.14
N ARG A 28 -6.58 18.50 -4.66
CA ARG A 28 -7.65 18.24 -5.63
C ARG A 28 -7.14 17.68 -6.97
N LEU A 29 -6.01 18.19 -7.46
CA LEU A 29 -5.39 17.69 -8.69
C LEU A 29 -4.82 16.28 -8.45
N LEU A 30 -4.12 16.07 -7.34
CA LEU A 30 -3.59 14.76 -6.97
C LEU A 30 -4.72 13.72 -6.87
N HIS A 31 -5.84 14.09 -6.24
CA HIS A 31 -7.03 13.25 -6.17
C HIS A 31 -7.58 12.90 -7.55
N ARG A 32 -7.81 13.90 -8.40
CA ARG A 32 -8.34 13.68 -9.76
C ARG A 32 -7.43 12.80 -10.61
N ARG A 33 -6.11 13.02 -10.56
CA ARG A 33 -5.13 12.22 -11.30
C ARG A 33 -5.08 10.78 -10.80
N SER A 34 -5.17 10.57 -9.49
CA SER A 34 -5.21 9.22 -8.91
C SER A 34 -6.48 8.49 -9.31
N LEU A 35 -7.64 9.16 -9.20
CA LEU A 35 -8.92 8.58 -9.58
C LEU A 35 -8.95 8.20 -11.07
N ALA A 36 -8.47 9.08 -11.94
CA ALA A 36 -8.42 8.81 -13.39
C ALA A 36 -7.46 7.67 -13.76
N ALA A 37 -6.37 7.48 -13.01
CA ALA A 37 -5.36 6.46 -13.34
C ALA A 37 -5.64 5.10 -12.69
N PHE A 38 -6.22 5.08 -11.50
CA PHE A 38 -6.31 3.88 -10.65
C PHE A 38 -7.74 3.53 -10.22
N GLY A 39 -8.72 4.40 -10.48
CA GLY A 39 -10.10 4.21 -10.01
C GLY A 39 -10.32 4.58 -8.54
N TYR A 40 -9.29 5.05 -7.82
CA TYR A 40 -9.38 5.47 -6.43
C TYR A 40 -8.44 6.64 -6.08
N GLY A 41 -8.71 7.30 -4.96
CA GLY A 41 -7.93 8.44 -4.49
C GLY A 41 -6.53 8.08 -3.95
N PRO A 42 -5.67 9.09 -3.73
CA PRO A 42 -4.27 8.90 -3.34
C PRO A 42 -4.09 8.24 -1.97
N LYS A 43 -5.08 8.38 -1.07
CA LYS A 43 -5.05 7.69 0.23
C LYS A 43 -5.20 6.18 0.05
N THR A 44 -6.14 5.74 -0.79
CA THR A 44 -6.30 4.32 -1.13
C THR A 44 -5.07 3.80 -1.86
N LEU A 45 -4.51 4.58 -2.80
CA LEU A 45 -3.25 4.23 -3.48
C LEU A 45 -2.11 3.98 -2.48
N ALA A 46 -1.92 4.87 -1.51
CA ALA A 46 -0.90 4.71 -0.47
C ALA A 46 -1.10 3.42 0.34
N ARG A 47 -2.36 3.10 0.69
CA ARG A 47 -2.70 1.84 1.39
C ARG A 47 -2.40 0.60 0.53
N VAL A 48 -2.76 0.63 -0.75
CA VAL A 48 -2.47 -0.47 -1.69
C VAL A 48 -0.98 -0.70 -1.85
N LEU A 49 -0.18 0.34 -2.04
CA LEU A 49 1.28 0.24 -2.16
C LEU A 49 1.92 -0.29 -0.87
N ARG A 50 1.42 0.17 0.29
CA ARG A 50 1.83 -0.35 1.60
C ARG A 50 1.56 -1.85 1.73
N MET A 51 0.34 -2.28 1.39
CA MET A 51 -0.06 -3.68 1.41
C MET A 51 0.80 -4.52 0.47
N GLN A 52 1.07 -4.05 -0.75
CA GLN A 52 1.91 -4.76 -1.72
C GLN A 52 3.31 -5.04 -1.18
N ARG A 53 3.91 -4.08 -0.48
CA ARG A 53 5.21 -4.26 0.19
C ARG A 53 5.15 -5.26 1.33
N ALA A 54 4.11 -5.18 2.16
CA ALA A 54 3.90 -6.15 3.23
C ALA A 54 3.78 -7.58 2.68
N LEU A 55 3.02 -7.77 1.60
CA LEU A 55 2.89 -9.07 0.94
C LEU A 55 4.21 -9.54 0.33
N ALA A 56 5.03 -8.63 -0.23
CA ALA A 56 6.34 -8.99 -0.75
C ALA A 56 7.29 -9.49 0.37
N LEU A 57 7.33 -8.80 1.51
CA LEU A 57 8.13 -9.18 2.68
C LEU A 57 7.67 -10.53 3.25
N ALA A 58 6.38 -10.69 3.48
CA ALA A 58 5.84 -11.91 4.05
C ALA A 58 6.01 -13.12 3.12
N ARG A 59 5.88 -12.94 1.80
CA ARG A 59 6.23 -13.99 0.81
C ARG A 59 7.71 -14.37 0.85
N GLY A 60 8.58 -13.42 1.21
CA GLY A 60 10.00 -13.66 1.43
C GLY A 60 10.33 -14.34 2.77
N GLY A 61 9.32 -14.73 3.56
CA GLY A 61 9.49 -15.42 4.83
C GLY A 61 9.67 -14.49 6.04
N THR A 62 9.49 -13.18 5.88
CA THR A 62 9.55 -12.24 7.01
C THR A 62 8.36 -12.47 7.96
N PRO A 63 8.58 -12.63 9.28
CA PRO A 63 7.48 -12.76 10.26
C PRO A 63 6.48 -11.59 10.17
N LEU A 64 5.20 -11.83 10.46
CA LEU A 64 4.15 -10.82 10.25
C LEU A 64 4.31 -9.56 11.09
N ALA A 65 4.80 -9.69 12.33
CA ALA A 65 5.09 -8.54 13.19
C ALA A 65 6.21 -7.66 12.61
N GLU A 66 7.29 -8.27 12.12
CA GLU A 66 8.39 -7.55 11.46
C GLU A 66 7.94 -6.95 10.12
N THR A 67 7.15 -7.71 9.36
CA THR A 67 6.53 -7.24 8.10
C THR A 67 5.71 -5.98 8.33
N ALA A 68 4.90 -5.94 9.40
CA ALA A 68 4.09 -4.77 9.73
C ALA A 68 4.99 -3.55 9.96
N ALA A 69 6.00 -3.66 10.81
CA ALA A 69 6.93 -2.57 11.09
C ALA A 69 7.66 -2.09 9.82
N ARG A 70 8.20 -3.01 9.02
CA ARG A 70 8.96 -2.69 7.79
C ARG A 70 8.09 -2.11 6.67
N ALA A 71 6.81 -2.46 6.63
CA ALA A 71 5.86 -1.88 5.69
C ALA A 71 5.25 -0.57 6.19
N GLY A 72 5.52 -0.12 7.41
CA GLY A 72 4.98 1.13 7.96
C GLY A 72 3.57 0.99 8.53
N TYR A 73 3.21 -0.20 9.00
CA TYR A 73 2.07 -0.41 9.90
C TYR A 73 2.50 -0.23 11.35
N ALA A 74 1.56 0.21 12.20
CA ALA A 74 1.81 0.39 13.63
C ALA A 74 2.07 -0.94 14.35
N ASP A 75 1.37 -1.99 13.94
CA ASP A 75 1.48 -3.34 14.47
C ASP A 75 0.88 -4.36 13.48
N GLN A 76 0.99 -5.65 13.81
CA GLN A 76 0.42 -6.74 13.01
C GLN A 76 -1.11 -6.67 12.90
N ALA A 77 -1.81 -6.15 13.92
CA ALA A 77 -3.28 -6.05 13.89
C ALA A 77 -3.75 -4.95 12.91
N HIS A 78 -3.05 -3.83 12.83
CA HIS A 78 -3.25 -2.78 11.83
C HIS A 78 -3.03 -3.33 10.42
N LEU A 79 -1.93 -4.06 10.19
CA LEU A 79 -1.70 -4.76 8.92
C LEU A 79 -2.87 -5.71 8.59
N ALA A 80 -3.32 -6.52 9.56
CA ALA A 80 -4.40 -7.49 9.32
C ALA A 80 -5.74 -6.85 9.00
N ARG A 81 -6.07 -5.71 9.62
CA ARG A 81 -7.28 -4.93 9.29
C ARG A 81 -7.18 -4.33 7.90
N ASP A 82 -6.04 -3.72 7.56
CA ASP A 82 -5.84 -3.07 6.26
C ASP A 82 -5.91 -4.08 5.10
N VAL A 83 -5.29 -5.26 5.26
CA VAL A 83 -5.38 -6.34 4.26
C VAL A 83 -6.82 -6.85 4.14
N ARG A 84 -7.56 -7.03 5.24
CA ARG A 84 -8.97 -7.43 5.17
C ARG A 84 -9.83 -6.40 4.42
N GLU A 85 -9.65 -5.12 4.73
CA GLU A 85 -10.40 -4.05 4.07
C GLU A 85 -10.10 -3.94 2.57
N LEU A 86 -8.87 -4.22 2.15
CA LEU A 86 -8.45 -4.10 0.74
C LEU A 86 -8.63 -5.38 -0.08
N ALA A 87 -8.41 -6.55 0.52
CA ALA A 87 -8.40 -7.83 -0.17
C ALA A 87 -9.58 -8.75 0.20
N GLY A 88 -10.40 -8.38 1.20
CA GLY A 88 -11.54 -9.17 1.66
C GLY A 88 -11.17 -10.36 2.57
N VAL A 89 -9.89 -10.70 2.66
CA VAL A 89 -9.38 -11.85 3.43
C VAL A 89 -8.21 -11.45 4.35
N PRO A 90 -7.92 -12.21 5.43
CA PRO A 90 -6.78 -11.96 6.30
C PRO A 90 -5.43 -12.23 5.62
N PRO A 91 -4.32 -11.62 6.09
CA PRO A 91 -2.98 -11.82 5.50
C PRO A 91 -2.50 -13.28 5.47
N GLY A 92 -2.77 -14.05 6.54
CA GLY A 92 -2.35 -15.46 6.61
C GLY A 92 -3.05 -16.33 5.57
N GLU A 93 -4.33 -16.07 5.32
CA GLU A 93 -5.13 -16.75 4.28
C GLU A 93 -4.68 -16.33 2.89
N LEU A 94 -4.52 -15.02 2.66
CA LEU A 94 -3.98 -14.48 1.42
C LEU A 94 -2.60 -15.06 1.09
N LEU A 95 -1.71 -15.17 2.08
CA LEU A 95 -0.39 -15.80 1.92
C LEU A 95 -0.51 -17.30 1.69
N GLY A 96 -1.42 -18.00 2.38
CA GLY A 96 -1.73 -19.41 2.13
C GLY A 96 -2.17 -19.65 0.68
N GLU A 97 -3.06 -18.83 0.14
CA GLU A 97 -3.47 -18.88 -1.26
C GLU A 97 -2.32 -18.56 -2.22
N LEU A 98 -1.54 -17.51 -1.93
CA LEU A 98 -0.42 -17.08 -2.77
C LEU A 98 0.74 -18.09 -2.81
N LEU A 99 0.98 -18.80 -1.72
CA LEU A 99 1.97 -19.87 -1.63
C LEU A 99 1.41 -21.20 -2.17
N GLY A 100 0.10 -21.44 -2.05
CA GLY A 100 -0.59 -22.63 -2.55
C GLY A 100 -0.77 -22.66 -4.08
N ARG A 101 -0.90 -21.50 -4.74
CA ARG A 101 -1.01 -21.38 -6.21
C ARG A 101 0.28 -21.70 -6.99
N ARG A 102 1.31 -22.25 -6.34
CA ARG A 102 2.57 -22.72 -6.95
C ARG A 102 2.68 -24.26 -7.03
N ARG A 103 1.62 -25.00 -6.73
CA ARG A 103 1.51 -26.44 -7.00
C ARG A 103 0.56 -26.67 -8.18
#